data_AF-A0A2V9GJK4-F1
#
_entry.id   AF-A0A2V9GJK4-F1
#
_cell.length_a   1.000
_cell.length_b   1.000
_cell.length_c   1.000
_cell.angle_alpha   90.00
_cell.angle_beta   90.00
_cell.angle_gamma   90.00
#
_symmetry.space_group_name_H-M   'P 1'
#
loop_
_entity.id
_entity.type
_entity.pdbx_description
1 polymer ?
#
loop_
_entity_poly.entity_id
_entity_poly.type
_entity_poly.pdbx_seq_one_letter_code
_entity_poly.pdbx_strand_id
1 'polypeptide(L)'
;MSIRIAPDKNQPSATIEIPLEKPLPDYDLDELEHLLVSQGFRDLVDDARGILTELLSGTSLELAQFTGAICPGDDETYRPGLWIVVRDKNSVQGRELSSDSRTRISATAEELVKRLQLA
;
A
#
# COMPACT_ATOMS: atom_id res chain seq x y z
N MET A 1 -5.86 -0.13 -12.64
CA MET A 1 -5.18 -0.21 -11.34
C MET A 1 -6.12 0.16 -10.21
N SER A 2 -6.53 -0.85 -9.49
CA SER A 2 -7.40 -0.76 -8.31
C SER A 2 -6.59 -0.41 -7.07
N ILE A 3 -6.55 0.85 -6.64
CA ILE A 3 -6.11 1.16 -5.28
C ILE A 3 -7.32 1.03 -4.37
N ARG A 4 -7.33 0.04 -3.48
CA ARG A 4 -8.41 -0.12 -2.50
C ARG A 4 -7.99 0.45 -1.15
N ILE A 5 -8.77 1.40 -0.64
CA ILE A 5 -8.51 2.04 0.66
C ILE A 5 -9.70 1.81 1.57
N ALA A 6 -9.48 1.17 2.71
CA ALA A 6 -10.49 0.85 3.70
C ALA A 6 -10.13 1.46 5.07
N PRO A 7 -10.84 2.52 5.53
CA PRO A 7 -10.63 3.06 6.87
C PRO A 7 -11.14 2.11 7.95
N ASP A 8 -10.43 2.03 9.08
CA ASP A 8 -10.89 1.35 10.29
C ASP A 8 -11.85 2.29 11.04
N LYS A 9 -13.06 1.81 11.36
CA LYS A 9 -14.07 2.60 12.07
C LYS A 9 -13.72 2.80 13.55
N ASN A 10 -12.89 1.93 14.11
CA ASN A 10 -12.56 1.89 15.54
C ASN A 10 -11.14 2.39 15.82
N GLN A 11 -10.33 2.60 14.78
CA GLN A 11 -8.95 3.05 14.90
C GLN A 11 -8.65 4.16 13.89
N PRO A 12 -7.74 5.09 14.20
CA PRO A 12 -7.37 6.14 13.26
C PRO A 12 -6.38 5.61 12.22
N SER A 13 -6.77 4.56 11.50
CA SER A 13 -5.97 3.89 10.48
C SER A 13 -6.78 3.54 9.26
N ALA A 14 -6.10 3.33 8.14
CA ALA A 14 -6.66 2.75 6.93
C ALA A 14 -5.74 1.68 6.37
N THR A 15 -6.35 0.66 5.81
CA THR A 15 -5.69 -0.34 4.98
C THR A 15 -5.68 0.15 3.53
N ILE A 16 -4.54 0.00 2.87
CA ILE A 16 -4.35 0.21 1.44
C ILE A 16 -3.96 -1.13 0.84
N GLU A 17 -4.69 -1.58 -0.17
CA GLU A 17 -4.43 -2.80 -0.92
C GLU A 17 -4.14 -2.41 -2.37
N ILE A 18 -2.97 -2.83 -2.88
CA ILE A 18 -2.51 -2.52 -4.24
C ILE A 18 -2.17 -3.86 -4.94
N PRO A 19 -3.08 -4.42 -5.74
CA PRO A 19 -2.81 -5.64 -6.51
C PRO A 19 -1.83 -5.34 -7.64
N LEU A 20 -0.93 -6.30 -7.92
CA LEU A 20 -0.09 -6.26 -9.10
C LEU A 20 -0.90 -6.74 -10.31
N GLU A 21 -1.22 -5.83 -11.21
CA GLU A 21 -2.04 -6.11 -12.41
C GLU A 21 -1.20 -6.38 -13.66
N LYS A 22 0.06 -5.93 -13.66
CA LYS A 22 0.97 -5.97 -14.79
C LYS A 22 2.31 -6.59 -14.36
N PRO A 23 3.04 -7.22 -15.30
CA PRO A 23 4.43 -7.60 -15.06
C PRO A 23 5.26 -6.38 -14.68
N LEU A 24 6.24 -6.58 -13.80
CA LEU A 24 7.19 -5.55 -13.38
C LEU A 24 8.61 -6.03 -13.71
N PRO A 25 9.12 -5.74 -14.92
CA PRO A 25 10.41 -6.24 -15.39
C PRO A 25 11.57 -5.68 -14.58
N ASP A 26 11.43 -4.47 -14.01
CA ASP A 26 12.44 -3.86 -13.13
C ASP A 26 12.67 -4.67 -11.85
N TYR A 27 11.72 -5.54 -11.49
CA TYR A 27 11.77 -6.44 -10.35
C TYR A 27 11.85 -7.91 -10.77
N ASP A 28 12.13 -8.23 -12.03
CA ASP A 28 12.09 -9.62 -12.57
C ASP A 28 10.74 -10.34 -12.28
N LEU A 29 9.64 -9.59 -12.22
CA LEU A 29 8.29 -10.11 -11.97
C LEU A 29 7.54 -10.29 -13.29
N ASP A 30 8.00 -11.22 -14.11
CA ASP A 30 7.44 -11.52 -15.44
C ASP A 30 6.13 -12.35 -15.37
N GLU A 31 6.05 -13.28 -14.41
CA GLU A 31 4.88 -14.12 -14.16
C GLU A 31 4.35 -13.87 -12.75
N LEU A 32 3.07 -13.48 -12.61
CA LEU A 32 2.47 -13.07 -11.34
C LEU A 32 2.11 -14.24 -10.40
N GLU A 33 2.47 -15.48 -10.74
CA GLU A 33 2.16 -16.69 -9.96
C GLU A 33 3.36 -17.08 -9.07
N HIS A 34 3.11 -17.41 -7.79
CA HIS A 34 4.13 -17.77 -6.79
C HIS A 34 5.16 -16.68 -6.39
N LEU A 35 4.85 -15.40 -6.64
CA LEU A 35 5.78 -14.28 -6.44
C LEU A 35 6.13 -13.91 -5.00
N LEU A 36 5.28 -14.19 -4.00
CA LEU A 36 5.45 -13.63 -2.65
C LEU A 36 6.76 -14.05 -1.95
N VAL A 37 7.43 -15.09 -2.44
CA VAL A 37 8.72 -15.59 -1.94
C VAL A 37 9.89 -15.31 -2.88
N SER A 38 9.64 -14.65 -4.01
CA SER A 38 10.68 -14.29 -4.98
C SER A 38 11.55 -13.14 -4.45
N GLN A 39 12.80 -13.09 -4.92
CA GLN A 39 13.70 -11.98 -4.60
C GLN A 39 13.16 -10.67 -5.17
N GLY A 40 12.68 -10.67 -6.41
CA GLY A 40 12.08 -9.51 -7.05
C GLY A 40 10.93 -8.88 -6.25
N PHE A 41 10.06 -9.71 -5.69
CA PHE A 41 8.96 -9.21 -4.88
C PHE A 41 9.43 -8.67 -3.52
N ARG A 42 10.49 -9.25 -2.96
CA ARG A 42 11.13 -8.72 -1.76
C ARG A 42 11.76 -7.35 -2.03
N ASP A 43 12.41 -7.19 -3.18
CA ASP A 43 13.02 -5.92 -3.60
C ASP A 43 11.93 -4.85 -3.82
N LEU A 44 10.81 -5.21 -4.46
CA LEU A 44 9.62 -4.35 -4.57
C LEU A 44 9.09 -3.90 -3.21
N VAL A 45 8.96 -4.82 -2.25
CA VAL A 45 8.52 -4.50 -0.89
C VAL A 45 9.52 -3.59 -0.18
N ASP A 46 10.81 -3.80 -0.35
CA ASP A 46 11.84 -2.98 0.28
C ASP A 46 11.88 -1.56 -0.31
N ASP A 47 11.77 -1.42 -1.64
CA ASP A 47 11.66 -0.12 -2.32
C ASP A 47 10.39 0.64 -1.93
N ALA A 48 9.25 -0.06 -1.93
CA ALA A 48 7.98 0.49 -1.49
C ALA A 48 8.08 1.03 -0.05
N ARG A 49 8.81 0.33 0.83
CA ARG A 49 9.04 0.78 2.22
C ARG A 49 9.87 2.06 2.25
N GLY A 50 10.92 2.13 1.43
CA GLY A 50 11.74 3.33 1.28
C GLY A 50 10.92 4.55 0.85
N ILE A 51 10.12 4.40 -0.21
CA ILE A 51 9.23 5.44 -0.74
C ILE A 51 8.19 5.85 0.31
N LEU A 52 7.52 4.89 0.96
CA LEU A 52 6.55 5.19 2.01
C LEU A 52 7.18 5.95 3.18
N THR A 53 8.40 5.58 3.59
CA THR A 53 9.12 6.30 4.65
C THR A 53 9.37 7.76 4.27
N GLU A 54 9.74 8.03 3.03
CA GLU A 54 9.91 9.39 2.51
C GLU A 54 8.57 10.15 2.47
N LEU A 55 7.53 9.56 1.88
CA LEU A 55 6.22 10.20 1.70
C LEU A 55 5.53 10.54 3.03
N LEU A 56 5.71 9.69 4.05
CA LEU A 56 5.11 9.88 5.37
C LEU A 56 5.97 10.80 6.27
N SER A 57 7.24 11.04 5.90
CA SER A 57 8.15 11.89 6.66
C SER A 57 7.60 13.32 6.80
N GLY A 58 7.66 13.86 8.02
CA GLY A 58 7.12 15.20 8.32
C GLY A 58 5.60 15.28 8.38
N THR A 59 4.86 14.17 8.24
CA THR A 59 3.40 14.14 8.36
C THR A 59 2.93 13.62 9.73
N SER A 60 1.61 13.68 9.98
CA SER A 60 0.96 12.99 11.12
C SER A 60 0.76 11.50 10.87
N LEU A 61 0.95 11.04 9.64
CA LEU A 61 0.75 9.66 9.25
C LEU A 61 2.02 8.83 9.50
N GLU A 62 1.82 7.58 9.87
CA GLU A 62 2.90 6.61 10.10
C GLU A 62 2.54 5.24 9.52
N LEU A 63 3.58 4.51 9.14
CA LEU A 63 3.45 3.13 8.68
C LEU A 63 3.24 2.23 9.90
N ALA A 64 2.03 1.71 10.09
CA ALA A 64 1.72 0.81 11.19
C ALA A 64 2.07 -0.64 10.86
N GLN A 65 1.74 -1.08 9.64
CA GLN A 65 2.08 -2.40 9.14
C GLN A 65 2.32 -2.34 7.63
N PHE A 66 3.22 -3.20 7.14
CA PHE A 66 3.45 -3.33 5.71
C PHE A 66 3.98 -4.73 5.38
N THR A 67 3.29 -5.40 4.46
CA THR A 67 3.69 -6.70 3.94
C THR A 67 3.26 -6.84 2.48
N GLY A 68 3.85 -7.81 1.78
CA GLY A 68 3.18 -8.38 0.62
C GLY A 68 1.98 -9.22 1.04
N ALA A 69 0.96 -9.23 0.19
CA ALA A 69 -0.26 -10.00 0.40
C ALA A 69 -0.85 -10.46 -0.93
N ILE A 70 -1.92 -11.25 -0.84
CA ILE A 70 -2.81 -11.49 -1.97
C ILE A 70 -3.97 -10.49 -1.86
N CYS A 71 -4.07 -9.58 -2.83
CA CYS A 71 -5.04 -8.50 -2.88
C CYS A 71 -6.12 -8.77 -3.93
N PRO A 72 -7.36 -8.30 -3.72
CA PRO A 72 -8.41 -8.38 -4.74
C PRO A 72 -8.15 -7.36 -5.85
N GLY A 73 -8.16 -7.81 -7.11
CA GLY A 73 -8.23 -6.93 -8.29
C GLY A 73 -9.64 -6.44 -8.61
N ASP A 74 -9.77 -5.50 -9.55
CA ASP A 74 -11.07 -5.02 -10.07
C ASP A 74 -11.96 -6.15 -10.62
N ASP A 75 -11.34 -7.21 -11.11
CA ASP A 75 -11.98 -8.41 -11.68
C ASP A 75 -12.30 -9.47 -10.63
N GLU A 76 -12.24 -9.14 -9.34
CA GLU A 76 -12.33 -10.05 -8.19
C GLU A 76 -11.28 -11.19 -8.21
N THR A 77 -10.29 -11.13 -9.11
CA THR A 77 -9.19 -12.07 -9.14
C THR A 77 -8.17 -11.65 -8.10
N TYR A 78 -7.84 -12.59 -7.22
CA TYR A 78 -6.86 -12.40 -6.17
C TYR A 78 -5.44 -12.53 -6.75
N ARG A 79 -4.62 -11.50 -6.58
CA ARG A 79 -3.26 -11.40 -7.15
C ARG A 79 -2.26 -10.99 -6.07
N PRO A 80 -0.96 -11.31 -6.20
CA PRO A 80 0.05 -10.72 -5.35
C PRO A 80 -0.03 -9.19 -5.37
N GLY A 81 0.30 -8.55 -4.25
CA GLY A 81 0.13 -7.13 -4.06
C GLY A 81 0.76 -6.62 -2.79
N LEU A 82 0.63 -5.31 -2.57
CA LEU A 82 1.09 -4.63 -1.37
C LEU A 82 -0.09 -4.40 -0.43
N TRP A 83 0.08 -4.78 0.84
CA TRP A 83 -0.87 -4.52 1.91
C TRP A 83 -0.23 -3.62 2.96
N ILE A 84 -0.78 -2.42 3.09
CA ILE A 84 -0.21 -1.35 3.87
C ILE A 84 -1.25 -0.86 4.87
N VAL A 85 -0.87 -0.71 6.13
CA VAL A 85 -1.69 -0.04 7.14
C VAL A 85 -1.01 1.27 7.52
N VAL A 86 -1.72 2.36 7.27
CA VAL A 86 -1.29 3.71 7.65
C VAL A 86 -2.16 4.19 8.80
N ARG A 87 -1.54 4.76 9.83
CA ARG A 87 -2.21 5.31 11.01
C ARG A 87 -1.91 6.80 11.14
N ASP A 88 -2.86 7.58 11.63
CA ASP A 88 -2.61 8.95 12.09
C ASP A 88 -2.23 8.94 13.58
N LYS A 89 -0.99 9.35 13.89
CA LYS A 89 -0.44 9.33 15.26
C LYS A 89 -1.02 10.43 16.16
N ASN A 90 -1.57 11.50 15.56
CA ASN A 90 -2.13 12.63 16.29
C ASN A 90 -3.62 12.41 16.62
N SER A 91 -4.22 11.36 16.07
CA SER A 91 -5.62 11.03 16.29
C SER A 91 -5.82 10.24 17.59
N VAL A 92 -6.94 10.53 18.26
CA VAL A 92 -7.34 9.84 19.49
C VAL A 92 -7.69 8.38 19.17
N GLN A 93 -7.17 7.44 19.95
CA GLN A 93 -7.54 6.02 19.84
C GLN A 93 -9.06 5.85 20.02
N GLY A 94 -9.66 4.89 19.31
CA GLY A 94 -11.11 4.66 19.35
C GLY A 94 -11.93 5.59 18.43
N ARG A 95 -11.27 6.36 17.56
CA ARG A 95 -11.93 7.19 16.54
C ARG A 95 -11.42 6.83 15.15
N GLU A 96 -12.31 6.94 14.18
CA GLU A 96 -12.00 6.83 12.75
C GLU A 96 -11.08 8.00 12.30
N LEU A 97 -10.37 7.78 11.19
CA LEU A 97 -9.57 8.82 10.52
C LEU A 97 -10.40 10.06 10.18
N SER A 98 -9.77 11.23 10.35
CA SER A 98 -10.29 12.50 9.84
C SER A 98 -10.38 12.50 8.30
N SER A 99 -11.20 13.39 7.73
CA SER A 99 -11.26 13.60 6.27
C SER A 99 -9.88 13.94 5.69
N ASP A 100 -9.13 14.81 6.37
CA ASP A 100 -7.83 15.28 5.91
C ASP A 100 -6.81 14.14 5.90
N SER A 101 -6.82 13.29 6.93
CA SER A 101 -5.97 12.11 7.01
C SER A 101 -6.32 11.12 5.90
N ARG A 102 -7.61 10.91 5.60
CA ARG A 102 -8.05 10.04 4.48
C ARG A 102 -7.56 10.57 3.13
N THR A 103 -7.72 11.87 2.87
CA THR A 103 -7.23 12.49 1.62
C THR A 103 -5.72 12.35 1.48
N ARG A 104 -4.96 12.54 2.56
CA ARG A 104 -3.50 12.34 2.55
C ARG A 104 -3.11 10.88 2.30
N ILE A 105 -3.84 9.93 2.87
CA ILE A 105 -3.63 8.49 2.61
C ILE A 105 -3.89 8.16 1.14
N SER A 106 -4.97 8.66 0.55
CA SER A 106 -5.26 8.48 -0.88
C SER A 106 -4.14 9.05 -1.76
N ALA A 107 -3.70 10.29 -1.51
CA ALA A 107 -2.61 10.90 -2.26
C ALA A 107 -1.27 10.14 -2.10
N THR A 108 -1.01 9.60 -0.90
CA THR A 108 0.18 8.79 -0.63
C THR A 108 0.15 7.48 -1.43
N ALA A 109 -1.01 6.83 -1.50
CA ALA A 109 -1.18 5.59 -2.26
C ALA A 109 -0.99 5.81 -3.77
N GLU A 110 -1.56 6.89 -4.32
CA GLU A 110 -1.40 7.27 -5.72
C GLU A 110 0.07 7.57 -6.08
N GLU A 111 0.75 8.35 -5.23
CA GLU A 111 2.16 8.67 -5.45
C GLU A 111 3.07 7.44 -5.31
N LEU A 112 2.77 6.52 -4.39
CA LEU A 112 3.46 5.24 -4.28
C LEU A 112 3.34 4.42 -5.57
N VAL A 113 2.12 4.23 -6.07
CA VAL A 113 1.84 3.52 -7.32
C VAL A 113 2.60 4.11 -8.48
N LYS A 114 2.62 5.45 -8.57
CA LYS A 114 3.33 6.16 -9.63
C LYS A 114 4.85 5.96 -9.55
N ARG A 115 5.44 6.08 -8.36
CA ARG A 115 6.89 5.91 -8.17
C ARG A 115 7.37 4.48 -8.41
N LEU A 116 6.54 3.50 -8.07
CA LEU A 116 6.79 2.07 -8.33
C LEU A 116 6.35 1.62 -9.73
N GLN A 117 5.83 2.52 -10.56
CA GLN A 117 5.37 2.24 -11.93
C GLN A 117 4.34 1.10 -12.01
N LEU A 118 3.45 1.02 -11.02
CA LEU A 118 2.47 -0.07 -10.96
C LEU A 118 1.21 0.19 -11.83
N ALA A 119 1.05 1.42 -12.35
CA ALA A 119 -0.08 1.86 -13.17
C ALA A 119 0.32 2.21 -14.60
#